data_AF-B8FR47-F1
#
_entry.id   AF-B8FR47-F1
#
_cell.length_a   1.000
_cell.length_b   1.000
_cell.length_c   1.000
_cell.angle_alpha   90.00
_cell.angle_beta   90.00
_cell.angle_gamma   90.00
#
_symmetry.space_group_name_H-M   'P 1'
#
loop_
_entity.id
_entity.type
_entity.pdbx_description
1 polymer ?
#
loop_
_entity_poly.entity_id
_entity_poly.type
_entity_poly.pdbx_seq_one_letter_code
_entity_poly.pdbx_strand_id
1 'polypeptide(L)'
;MRKLILHSLNKRRVQSLATMLSVTVSVAVLLALFIVYYGVTEGIATSKQRLGADILVIPAQAETMLTDTDLLFTGAPAVIYMTEDVAGQVAGIDGVVRVTPQFFGQTLNESCCSSTGEVRLIGFDPESDWLIQPWTDQLIGRKLAADEIIIGSNVGGFEAASANILGNPVQVAARLDFTGTSMDQSILMDMDTVRAFSKNIAGYDHFWARYGEPETLVSALLVQVEEGRSATVAYQISRLGKFKVIEQSSVFKEIQGQMQVVFLIMLGCGILLVLASIFQLFGRFLSMAWDRKSELGLYRALGATKQDLRRLIAGEALLLTAGGILLGLAAGGGLYRLILNLLQTQSTFPFRAPGGPTLVAGVFGLVCLFSLISFIAVSVPLGQVGKIDPSLAIQRGDID
;
A
#
# COMPACT_ATOMS: atom_id res chain seq x y z
N MET A 1 11.11 43.64 -13.56
CA MET A 1 10.59 42.36 -14.12
C MET A 1 9.64 41.62 -13.16
N ARG A 2 10.05 41.28 -11.93
CA ARG A 2 9.22 40.52 -10.96
C ARG A 2 7.84 41.16 -10.63
N LYS A 3 7.77 42.49 -10.46
CA LYS A 3 6.49 43.23 -10.26
C LYS A 3 5.56 43.17 -11.48
N LEU A 4 6.11 43.13 -12.71
CA LEU A 4 5.31 43.04 -13.94
C LEU A 4 4.66 41.65 -14.07
N ILE A 5 5.39 40.59 -13.72
CA ILE A 5 4.89 39.21 -13.70
C ILE A 5 3.75 39.05 -12.69
N LEU A 6 3.90 39.59 -11.48
CA LEU A 6 2.84 39.54 -10.46
C LEU A 6 1.61 40.35 -10.88
N HIS A 7 1.80 41.50 -11.52
CA HIS A 7 0.71 42.35 -11.98
C HIS A 7 -0.07 41.72 -13.13
N SER A 8 0.59 41.05 -14.08
CA SER A 8 -0.07 40.36 -15.19
C SER A 8 -0.93 39.18 -14.70
N LEU A 9 -0.42 38.37 -13.77
CA LEU A 9 -1.17 37.29 -13.11
C LEU A 9 -2.41 37.83 -12.39
N ASN A 10 -2.25 38.95 -11.68
CA ASN A 10 -3.33 39.56 -10.90
C ASN A 10 -4.42 40.20 -11.77
N LYS A 11 -4.09 40.63 -12.99
CA LYS A 11 -5.07 41.18 -13.95
C LYS A 11 -5.91 40.08 -14.60
N ARG A 12 -5.40 38.84 -14.67
CA ARG A 12 -6.06 37.68 -15.30
C ARG A 12 -6.20 36.52 -14.30
N ARG A 13 -6.81 36.80 -13.14
CA ARG A 13 -6.91 35.84 -12.02
C ARG A 13 -7.58 34.53 -12.42
N VAL A 14 -8.69 34.57 -13.16
CA VAL A 14 -9.47 33.37 -13.52
C VAL A 14 -8.64 32.40 -14.36
N GLN A 15 -8.00 32.89 -15.42
CA GLN A 15 -7.19 32.03 -16.30
C GLN A 15 -5.91 31.51 -15.61
N SER A 16 -5.34 32.31 -14.71
CA SER A 16 -4.14 31.94 -13.93
C SER A 16 -4.48 30.89 -12.86
N LEU A 17 -5.63 31.04 -12.19
CA LEU A 17 -6.15 30.06 -11.25
C LEU A 17 -6.53 28.77 -11.94
N ALA A 18 -7.18 28.81 -13.10
CA ALA A 18 -7.55 27.61 -13.86
C ALA A 18 -6.32 26.76 -14.23
N THR A 19 -5.22 27.38 -14.65
CA THR A 19 -3.97 26.67 -14.96
C THR A 19 -3.28 26.12 -13.73
N MET A 20 -3.31 26.87 -12.64
CA MET A 20 -2.70 26.45 -11.39
C MET A 20 -3.47 25.25 -10.83
N LEU A 21 -4.81 25.30 -10.87
CA LEU A 21 -5.70 24.23 -10.46
C LEU A 21 -5.51 22.98 -11.32
N SER A 22 -5.38 23.12 -12.65
CA SER A 22 -5.20 21.96 -13.51
C SER A 22 -3.88 21.24 -13.23
N VAL A 23 -2.77 21.99 -13.09
CA VAL A 23 -1.48 21.42 -12.70
C VAL A 23 -1.56 20.80 -11.30
N THR A 24 -2.25 21.46 -10.37
CA THR A 24 -2.48 20.95 -9.01
C THR A 24 -3.17 19.58 -9.03
N VAL A 25 -4.27 19.45 -9.78
CA VAL A 25 -5.03 18.20 -9.89
C VAL A 25 -4.17 17.11 -10.54
N SER A 26 -3.49 17.39 -11.65
CA SER A 26 -2.65 16.39 -12.31
C SER A 26 -1.51 15.89 -11.42
N VAL A 27 -0.81 16.79 -10.72
CA VAL A 27 0.27 16.43 -9.80
C VAL A 27 -0.28 15.65 -8.60
N ALA A 28 -1.41 16.07 -8.02
CA ALA A 28 -2.02 15.39 -6.88
C ALA A 28 -2.44 13.96 -7.23
N VAL A 29 -3.10 13.76 -8.38
CA VAL A 29 -3.53 12.44 -8.84
C VAL A 29 -2.33 11.57 -9.17
N LEU A 30 -1.32 12.08 -9.89
CA LEU A 30 -0.12 11.29 -10.21
C LEU A 30 0.67 10.90 -8.96
N LEU A 31 0.74 11.78 -7.96
CA LEU A 31 1.35 11.46 -6.67
C LEU A 31 0.57 10.36 -5.94
N ALA A 32 -0.76 10.46 -5.89
CA ALA A 32 -1.59 9.43 -5.28
C ALA A 32 -1.44 8.08 -6.01
N LEU A 33 -1.41 8.09 -7.35
CA LEU A 33 -1.16 6.89 -8.14
C LEU A 33 0.22 6.28 -7.85
N PHE A 34 1.26 7.11 -7.79
CA PHE A 34 2.61 6.65 -7.45
C PHE A 34 2.64 5.98 -6.07
N ILE A 35 2.02 6.60 -5.07
CA ILE A 35 2.02 6.07 -3.70
C ILE A 35 1.25 4.76 -3.60
N VAL A 36 0.08 4.67 -4.26
CA VAL A 36 -0.71 3.43 -4.27
C VAL A 36 0.05 2.31 -4.96
N TYR A 37 0.68 2.57 -6.10
CA TYR A 37 1.46 1.57 -6.84
C TYR A 37 2.64 1.04 -6.02
N TYR A 38 3.48 1.93 -5.47
CA TYR A 38 4.62 1.50 -4.68
C TYR A 38 4.20 0.91 -3.33
N GLY A 39 3.15 1.42 -2.71
CA GLY A 39 2.71 0.92 -1.42
C GLY A 39 2.11 -0.48 -1.48
N VAL A 40 1.39 -0.81 -2.55
CA VAL A 40 0.90 -2.18 -2.78
C VAL A 40 2.06 -3.12 -3.12
N THR A 41 3.02 -2.70 -3.95
CA THR A 41 4.15 -3.58 -4.32
C THR A 41 5.09 -3.85 -3.14
N GLU A 42 5.40 -2.83 -2.33
CA GLU A 42 6.16 -3.00 -1.08
C GLU A 42 5.37 -3.83 -0.06
N GLY A 43 4.04 -3.65 0.03
CA GLY A 43 3.15 -4.45 0.86
C GLY A 43 3.22 -5.94 0.48
N ILE A 44 2.98 -6.26 -0.80
CA ILE A 44 3.07 -7.64 -1.30
C ILE A 44 4.47 -8.24 -1.07
N ALA A 45 5.54 -7.49 -1.33
CA ALA A 45 6.90 -7.98 -1.13
C ALA A 45 7.21 -8.26 0.35
N THR A 46 6.75 -7.37 1.24
CA THR A 46 6.89 -7.55 2.70
C THR A 46 6.08 -8.76 3.16
N SER A 47 4.85 -8.92 2.68
CA SER A 47 3.99 -10.08 2.97
C SER A 47 4.63 -11.39 2.51
N LYS A 48 5.27 -11.40 1.34
CA LYS A 48 6.00 -12.57 0.83
C LYS A 48 7.16 -12.96 1.76
N GLN A 49 7.96 -11.98 2.15
CA GLN A 49 9.13 -12.21 3.02
C GLN A 49 8.72 -12.66 4.43
N ARG A 50 7.58 -12.17 4.93
CA ARG A 50 7.10 -12.46 6.29
C ARG A 50 6.30 -13.76 6.40
N LEU A 51 5.58 -14.19 5.35
CA LEU A 51 4.88 -15.47 5.38
C LEU A 51 5.84 -16.67 5.48
N GLY A 52 7.03 -16.54 4.88
CA GLY A 52 8.19 -17.44 4.96
C GLY A 52 8.00 -18.91 4.54
N ALA A 53 6.86 -19.55 4.80
CA ALA A 53 6.59 -20.92 4.43
C ALA A 53 6.10 -21.03 2.98
N ASP A 54 6.66 -22.02 2.27
CA ASP A 54 6.36 -22.30 0.87
C ASP A 54 4.98 -22.96 0.71
N ILE A 55 4.58 -23.75 1.71
CA ILE A 55 3.33 -24.52 1.70
C ILE A 55 2.60 -24.35 3.04
N LEU A 56 1.30 -24.07 2.95
CA LEU A 56 0.37 -24.08 4.08
C LEU A 56 -0.53 -25.32 3.97
N VAL A 57 -0.53 -26.16 5.00
CA VAL A 57 -1.41 -27.33 5.08
C VAL A 57 -2.50 -27.05 6.11
N ILE A 58 -3.76 -27.27 5.73
CA ILE A 58 -4.93 -27.11 6.61
C ILE A 58 -5.90 -28.28 6.44
N PRO A 59 -6.85 -28.49 7.36
CA PRO A 59 -7.86 -29.54 7.23
C PRO A 59 -8.75 -29.31 6.00
N ALA A 60 -9.09 -30.37 5.23
CA ALA A 60 -9.90 -30.22 4.00
C ALA A 60 -11.30 -29.62 4.21
N GLN A 61 -11.81 -29.63 5.44
CA GLN A 61 -13.10 -29.03 5.82
C GLN A 61 -13.10 -27.49 5.67
N ALA A 62 -11.92 -26.87 5.47
CA ALA A 62 -11.77 -25.46 5.16
C ALA A 62 -12.40 -25.04 3.83
N GLU A 63 -12.47 -25.95 2.83
CA GLU A 63 -12.91 -25.62 1.46
C GLU A 63 -14.36 -25.16 1.35
N THR A 64 -15.24 -25.67 2.21
CA THR A 64 -16.66 -25.31 2.18
C THR A 64 -16.96 -23.94 2.81
N MET A 65 -15.98 -23.35 3.51
CA MET A 65 -16.19 -22.12 4.26
C MET A 65 -15.41 -20.93 3.71
N LEU A 66 -14.27 -21.13 3.02
CA LEU A 66 -13.32 -20.04 2.70
C LEU A 66 -12.59 -20.24 1.35
N THR A 67 -12.29 -19.14 0.65
CA THR A 67 -11.48 -19.17 -0.59
C THR A 67 -9.96 -19.27 -0.30
N ASP A 68 -9.16 -19.69 -1.28
CA ASP A 68 -7.70 -19.89 -1.11
C ASP A 68 -6.97 -18.59 -0.72
N THR A 69 -7.41 -17.45 -1.28
CA THR A 69 -6.91 -16.12 -0.92
C THR A 69 -7.30 -15.74 0.50
N ASP A 70 -8.50 -16.15 0.94
CA ASP A 70 -8.97 -15.86 2.29
C ASP A 70 -8.17 -16.61 3.35
N LEU A 71 -7.75 -17.83 3.04
CA LEU A 71 -7.00 -18.68 3.95
C LEU A 71 -5.54 -18.24 4.11
N LEU A 72 -4.93 -17.70 3.06
CA LEU A 72 -3.53 -17.23 3.10
C LEU A 72 -3.35 -15.78 3.55
N PHE A 73 -4.29 -14.88 3.22
CA PHE A 73 -4.11 -13.45 3.45
C PHE A 73 -5.17 -12.82 4.35
N THR A 74 -6.43 -13.28 4.27
CA THR A 74 -7.50 -12.79 5.17
C THR A 74 -7.57 -13.57 6.47
N GLY A 75 -6.77 -14.64 6.60
CA GLY A 75 -6.65 -15.43 7.83
C GLY A 75 -8.01 -15.83 8.36
N ALA A 76 -8.91 -16.25 7.46
CA ALA A 76 -10.32 -16.23 7.78
C ALA A 76 -10.68 -17.16 8.97
N PRO A 77 -11.71 -16.80 9.76
CA PRO A 77 -11.96 -17.29 11.12
C PRO A 77 -12.60 -18.69 11.11
N ALA A 78 -11.95 -19.66 10.49
CA ALA A 78 -12.34 -21.05 10.59
C ALA A 78 -11.62 -21.69 11.78
N VAL A 79 -12.41 -22.12 12.76
CA VAL A 79 -11.98 -22.96 13.89
C VAL A 79 -11.97 -24.41 13.40
N ILE A 80 -10.91 -24.75 12.66
CA ILE A 80 -10.69 -26.08 12.08
C ILE A 80 -9.41 -26.66 12.64
N TYR A 81 -9.45 -27.96 12.95
CA TYR A 81 -8.34 -28.66 13.60
C TYR A 81 -8.02 -29.98 12.90
N MET A 82 -6.76 -30.39 13.03
CA MET A 82 -6.23 -31.70 12.71
C MET A 82 -5.29 -32.16 13.83
N THR A 83 -4.95 -33.45 13.84
CA THR A 83 -4.03 -34.00 14.84
C THR A 83 -2.59 -33.55 14.58
N GLU A 84 -1.84 -33.33 15.65
CA GLU A 84 -0.44 -32.92 15.59
C GLU A 84 0.46 -33.98 14.93
N ASP A 85 0.09 -35.26 14.97
CA ASP A 85 0.79 -36.37 14.30
C ASP A 85 1.04 -36.12 12.80
N VAL A 86 0.19 -35.31 12.16
CA VAL A 86 0.34 -34.93 10.75
C VAL A 86 1.63 -34.16 10.52
N ALA A 87 2.08 -33.35 11.48
CA ALA A 87 3.35 -32.62 11.40
C ALA A 87 4.54 -33.58 11.22
N GLY A 88 4.57 -34.68 11.98
CA GLY A 88 5.60 -35.71 11.86
C GLY A 88 5.57 -36.44 10.51
N GLN A 89 4.37 -36.71 9.98
CA GLN A 89 4.22 -37.33 8.65
C GLN A 89 4.70 -36.41 7.53
N VAL A 90 4.37 -35.13 7.61
CA VAL A 90 4.80 -34.11 6.62
C VAL A 90 6.30 -33.87 6.71
N ALA A 91 6.87 -33.82 7.91
CA ALA A 91 8.32 -33.67 8.11
C ALA A 91 9.14 -34.85 7.54
N GLY A 92 8.54 -36.03 7.41
CA GLY A 92 9.17 -37.22 6.82
C GLY A 92 9.19 -37.26 5.28
N ILE A 93 8.58 -36.28 4.61
CA ILE A 93 8.53 -36.22 3.14
C ILE A 93 9.86 -35.71 2.57
N ASP A 94 10.38 -36.40 1.54
CA ASP A 94 11.59 -35.97 0.84
C ASP A 94 11.40 -34.57 0.20
N GLY A 95 12.32 -33.66 0.51
CA GLY A 95 12.25 -32.25 0.08
C GLY A 95 11.61 -31.29 1.09
N VAL A 96 11.13 -31.77 2.25
CA VAL A 96 10.72 -30.92 3.37
C VAL A 96 11.94 -30.59 4.24
N VAL A 97 12.16 -29.29 4.47
CA VAL A 97 13.29 -28.79 5.25
C VAL A 97 12.89 -28.66 6.72
N ARG A 98 11.75 -28.02 7.00
CA ARG A 98 11.19 -27.81 8.34
C ARG A 98 9.67 -27.70 8.28
N VAL A 99 9.03 -28.02 9.40
CA VAL A 99 7.58 -27.88 9.61
C VAL A 99 7.36 -27.20 10.96
N THR A 100 6.47 -26.22 11.02
CA THR A 100 6.00 -25.64 12.29
C THR A 100 4.47 -25.72 12.37
N PRO A 101 3.91 -26.25 13.48
CA PRO A 101 2.48 -26.22 13.72
C PRO A 101 2.04 -24.87 14.28
N GLN A 102 0.83 -24.46 13.93
CA GLN A 102 0.14 -23.35 14.57
C GLN A 102 -1.26 -23.79 15.01
N PHE A 103 -1.65 -23.34 16.19
CA PHE A 103 -2.98 -23.54 16.74
C PHE A 103 -3.76 -22.25 16.68
N PHE A 104 -4.92 -22.27 16.06
CA PHE A 104 -5.78 -21.11 16.03
C PHE A 104 -6.82 -21.22 17.13
N GLY A 105 -6.66 -20.35 18.12
CA GLY A 105 -7.67 -20.14 19.15
C GLY A 105 -8.92 -19.48 18.59
N GLN A 106 -9.88 -19.29 19.47
CA GLN A 106 -11.17 -18.71 19.12
C GLN A 106 -11.03 -17.25 18.71
N THR A 107 -11.90 -16.80 17.80
CA THR A 107 -12.03 -15.39 17.44
C THR A 107 -12.52 -14.60 18.64
N LEU A 108 -11.78 -13.56 19.02
CA LEU A 108 -12.17 -12.63 20.08
C LEU A 108 -13.05 -11.54 19.45
N ASN A 109 -14.30 -11.45 19.92
CA ASN A 109 -15.26 -10.42 19.52
C ASN A 109 -15.25 -9.23 20.51
N GLU A 110 -15.94 -8.14 20.12
CA GLU A 110 -16.01 -6.79 20.73
C GLU A 110 -16.15 -6.73 22.28
N SER A 111 -16.52 -7.81 22.96
CA SER A 111 -16.69 -7.88 24.41
C SER A 111 -15.42 -8.18 25.21
N CYS A 112 -14.35 -8.73 24.60
CA CYS A 112 -13.08 -8.97 25.32
C CYS A 112 -12.08 -7.82 25.17
N CYS A 113 -12.08 -7.16 24.02
CA CYS A 113 -11.19 -6.05 23.70
C CYS A 113 -11.99 -5.10 22.80
N SER A 114 -12.12 -3.83 23.16
CA SER A 114 -12.94 -2.83 22.46
C SER A 114 -12.37 -2.49 21.06
N SER A 115 -12.38 -3.43 20.12
CA SER A 115 -11.87 -3.27 18.76
C SER A 115 -12.98 -3.41 17.73
N THR A 116 -12.97 -2.53 16.74
CA THR A 116 -13.74 -2.65 15.49
C THR A 116 -13.14 -3.78 14.63
N GLY A 117 -13.54 -5.03 14.89
CA GLY A 117 -13.13 -6.20 14.07
C GLY A 117 -12.93 -7.48 14.87
N GLU A 118 -12.92 -8.60 14.15
CA GLU A 118 -12.63 -9.94 14.67
C GLU A 118 -11.12 -10.11 14.87
N VAL A 119 -10.66 -10.27 16.13
CA VAL A 119 -9.24 -10.45 16.45
C VAL A 119 -8.94 -11.94 16.65
N ARG A 120 -7.91 -12.46 15.97
CA ARG A 120 -7.55 -13.87 16.03
C ARG A 120 -6.51 -14.14 17.11
N LEU A 121 -6.71 -15.19 17.90
CA LEU A 121 -5.67 -15.71 18.79
C LEU A 121 -4.89 -16.83 18.09
N ILE A 122 -3.59 -16.64 17.89
CA ILE A 122 -2.69 -17.58 17.20
C ILE A 122 -1.67 -18.09 18.22
N GLY A 123 -1.74 -19.39 18.48
CA GLY A 123 -0.75 -20.15 19.22
C GLY A 123 0.37 -20.62 18.31
N PHE A 124 1.60 -20.25 18.63
CA PHE A 124 2.81 -20.72 17.94
C PHE A 124 3.78 -21.32 18.95
N ASP A 125 4.69 -22.17 18.48
CA ASP A 125 5.78 -22.70 19.30
C ASP A 125 6.99 -21.76 19.22
N PRO A 126 7.40 -21.09 20.31
CA PRO A 126 8.54 -20.18 20.31
C PRO A 126 9.90 -20.83 19.98
N GLU A 127 10.01 -22.16 20.07
CA GLU A 127 11.25 -22.88 19.79
C GLU A 127 11.33 -23.39 18.34
N SER A 128 10.23 -23.89 17.78
CA SER A 128 10.20 -24.50 16.45
C SER A 128 9.68 -23.57 15.34
N ASP A 129 8.93 -22.51 15.69
CA ASP A 129 8.38 -21.57 14.72
C ASP A 129 9.42 -20.55 14.24
N TRP A 130 10.13 -20.96 13.18
CA TRP A 130 11.14 -20.15 12.51
C TRP A 130 10.57 -18.92 11.76
N LEU A 131 9.24 -18.81 11.58
CA LEU A 131 8.61 -17.67 10.93
C LEU A 131 8.47 -16.50 11.89
N ILE A 132 8.06 -16.80 13.12
CA ILE A 132 7.80 -15.80 14.17
C ILE A 132 9.08 -15.53 14.98
N GLN A 133 9.97 -16.51 15.11
CA GLN A 133 11.21 -16.39 15.90
C GLN A 133 12.09 -15.18 15.50
N PRO A 134 12.38 -14.91 14.21
CA PRO A 134 13.20 -13.76 13.84
C PRO A 134 12.58 -12.42 14.23
N TRP A 135 11.25 -12.33 14.32
CA TRP A 135 10.55 -11.11 14.70
C TRP A 135 10.53 -10.94 16.21
N THR A 136 10.31 -12.03 16.96
CA THR A 136 10.42 -12.03 18.42
C THR A 136 11.83 -11.68 18.88
N ASP A 137 12.86 -12.20 18.20
CA ASP A 137 14.25 -11.86 18.50
C ASP A 137 14.57 -10.39 18.18
N GLN A 138 14.03 -9.83 17.10
CA GLN A 138 14.20 -8.40 16.78
C GLN A 138 13.42 -7.47 17.73
N LEU A 139 12.21 -7.86 18.14
CA LEU A 139 11.30 -7.03 18.92
C LEU A 139 11.55 -7.13 20.43
N ILE A 140 11.87 -8.32 20.92
CA ILE A 140 11.93 -8.66 22.36
C ILE A 140 13.35 -9.11 22.75
N GLY A 141 14.11 -9.73 21.83
CA GLY A 141 15.48 -10.20 22.09
C GLY A 141 15.58 -11.39 23.05
N ARG A 142 14.44 -12.03 23.36
CA ARG A 142 14.30 -13.21 24.21
C ARG A 142 13.04 -14.00 23.83
N LYS A 143 12.94 -15.23 24.34
CA LYS A 143 11.73 -16.06 24.24
C LYS A 143 10.53 -15.38 24.90
N LEU A 144 9.37 -15.55 24.28
CA LEU A 144 8.08 -15.10 24.79
C LEU A 144 7.69 -15.95 26.01
N ALA A 145 7.30 -15.31 27.11
CA ALA A 145 6.78 -16.03 28.27
C ALA A 145 5.34 -16.51 28.05
N ALA A 146 4.89 -17.49 28.82
CA ALA A 146 3.53 -18.05 28.69
C ALA A 146 2.43 -17.00 28.96
N ASP A 147 2.67 -16.01 29.82
CA ASP A 147 1.75 -14.91 30.12
C ASP A 147 1.94 -13.69 29.21
N GLU A 148 2.80 -13.77 28.20
CA GLU A 148 3.11 -12.67 27.29
C GLU A 148 2.47 -12.86 25.90
N ILE A 149 2.11 -11.74 25.29
CA ILE A 149 1.46 -11.70 23.99
C ILE A 149 2.17 -10.73 23.06
N ILE A 150 2.09 -11.00 21.77
CA ILE A 150 2.48 -10.07 20.71
C ILE A 150 1.23 -9.69 19.96
N ILE A 151 0.96 -8.40 19.87
CA ILE A 151 -0.26 -7.90 19.22
C ILE A 151 0.04 -7.41 17.82
N GLY A 152 -0.89 -7.65 16.90
CA GLY A 152 -0.89 -7.04 15.58
C GLY A 152 -1.02 -5.52 15.66
N SER A 153 -0.59 -4.82 14.61
CA SER A 153 -0.60 -3.36 14.59
C SER A 153 -2.01 -2.76 14.64
N ASN A 154 -3.02 -3.49 14.15
CA ASN A 154 -4.42 -3.05 14.05
C ASN A 154 -5.31 -3.65 15.14
N VAL A 155 -4.73 -4.31 16.15
CA VAL A 155 -5.46 -4.79 17.33
C VAL A 155 -5.64 -3.62 18.30
N GLY A 156 -6.88 -3.12 18.43
CA GLY A 156 -7.26 -2.04 19.36
C GLY A 156 -7.58 -2.53 20.77
N GLY A 157 -7.70 -1.60 21.73
CA GLY A 157 -8.09 -1.92 23.12
C GLY A 157 -6.97 -2.32 24.07
N PHE A 158 -5.72 -2.36 23.59
CA PHE A 158 -4.51 -2.63 24.38
C PHE A 158 -3.69 -1.34 24.55
N GLU A 159 -4.19 -0.41 25.37
CA GLU A 159 -3.45 0.81 25.75
C GLU A 159 -2.55 0.61 26.98
N ALA A 160 -2.85 -0.41 27.79
CA ALA A 160 -2.05 -0.80 28.94
C ALA A 160 -1.11 -1.97 28.59
N ALA A 161 0.02 -2.06 29.30
CA ALA A 161 0.96 -3.18 29.19
C ALA A 161 0.36 -4.53 29.64
N SER A 162 -0.81 -4.52 30.28
CA SER A 162 -1.55 -5.70 30.71
C SER A 162 -2.96 -5.69 30.13
N ALA A 163 -3.43 -6.86 29.70
CA ALA A 163 -4.78 -7.06 29.19
C ALA A 163 -5.37 -8.37 29.72
N ASN A 164 -6.64 -8.62 29.40
CA ASN A 164 -7.33 -9.83 29.80
C ASN A 164 -7.83 -10.55 28.54
N ILE A 165 -7.36 -11.77 28.30
CA ILE A 165 -7.80 -12.59 27.17
C ILE A 165 -8.53 -13.80 27.74
N LEU A 166 -9.80 -13.94 27.39
CA LEU A 166 -10.63 -15.08 27.81
C LEU A 166 -10.70 -15.27 29.34
N GLY A 167 -10.61 -14.17 30.09
CA GLY A 167 -10.62 -14.19 31.57
C GLY A 167 -9.25 -14.42 32.22
N ASN A 168 -8.18 -14.55 31.43
CA ASN A 168 -6.81 -14.70 31.92
C ASN A 168 -5.99 -13.41 31.72
N PRO A 169 -5.31 -12.90 32.78
CA PRO A 169 -4.45 -11.74 32.66
C PRO A 169 -3.20 -12.08 31.84
N VAL A 170 -2.85 -11.19 30.91
CA VAL A 170 -1.70 -11.34 30.01
C VAL A 170 -0.96 -10.00 29.84
N GLN A 171 0.31 -10.04 29.46
CA GLN A 171 1.16 -8.87 29.25
C GLN A 171 1.51 -8.68 27.78
N VAL A 172 1.45 -7.44 27.29
CA VAL A 172 1.84 -7.10 25.92
C VAL A 172 3.36 -6.95 25.87
N ALA A 173 4.04 -7.93 25.29
CA ALA A 173 5.50 -7.91 25.16
C ALA A 173 5.96 -7.09 23.96
N ALA A 174 5.23 -7.15 22.83
CA ALA A 174 5.55 -6.38 21.63
C ALA A 174 4.31 -6.13 20.76
N ARG A 175 4.42 -5.16 19.85
CA ARG A 175 3.47 -4.91 18.78
C ARG A 175 4.16 -5.08 17.43
N LEU A 176 3.53 -5.81 16.52
CA LEU A 176 4.02 -5.99 15.15
C LEU A 176 3.91 -4.68 14.35
N ASP A 177 4.84 -4.49 13.42
CA ASP A 177 4.70 -3.45 12.39
C ASP A 177 3.56 -3.80 11.44
N PHE A 178 2.82 -2.78 10.99
CA PHE A 178 1.74 -2.92 10.01
C PHE A 178 2.22 -3.57 8.71
N THR A 179 1.58 -4.68 8.33
CA THR A 179 1.86 -5.45 7.11
C THR A 179 0.77 -5.34 6.04
N GLY A 180 -0.42 -4.90 6.41
CA GLY A 180 -1.64 -5.02 5.60
C GLY A 180 -2.07 -6.48 5.40
N THR A 181 -1.72 -7.38 6.32
CA THR A 181 -2.15 -8.79 6.31
C THR A 181 -3.01 -9.10 7.54
N SER A 182 -3.67 -10.25 7.57
CA SER A 182 -4.43 -10.73 8.74
C SER A 182 -3.62 -10.76 10.05
N MET A 183 -2.28 -10.81 9.97
CA MET A 183 -1.40 -10.72 11.14
C MET A 183 -1.57 -9.40 11.90
N ASP A 184 -1.95 -8.31 11.22
CA ASP A 184 -2.22 -7.02 11.85
C ASP A 184 -3.43 -7.07 12.79
N GLN A 185 -4.31 -8.05 12.62
CA GLN A 185 -5.49 -8.33 13.43
C GLN A 185 -5.35 -9.65 14.22
N SER A 186 -4.11 -10.02 14.55
CA SER A 186 -3.81 -11.23 15.31
C SER A 186 -3.15 -10.92 16.65
N ILE A 187 -3.35 -11.80 17.62
CA ILE A 187 -2.63 -11.86 18.88
C ILE A 187 -1.85 -13.18 18.85
N LEU A 188 -0.54 -13.09 18.94
CA LEU A 188 0.36 -14.24 18.97
C LEU A 188 0.71 -14.55 20.43
N MET A 189 0.61 -15.82 20.78
CA MET A 189 0.93 -16.33 22.12
C MET A 189 1.57 -17.71 21.99
N ASP A 190 2.17 -18.15 23.08
CA ASP A 190 2.61 -19.54 23.22
C ASP A 190 1.46 -20.53 22.97
N MET A 191 1.70 -21.53 22.13
CA MET A 191 0.69 -22.48 21.66
C MET A 191 0.01 -23.24 22.79
N ASP A 192 0.77 -23.69 23.79
CA ASP A 192 0.23 -24.44 24.91
C ASP A 192 -0.68 -23.56 25.77
N THR A 193 -0.33 -22.28 25.91
CA THR A 193 -1.18 -21.30 26.58
C THR A 193 -2.50 -21.09 25.85
N VAL A 194 -2.48 -20.94 24.52
CA VAL A 194 -3.71 -20.79 23.73
C VAL A 194 -4.60 -22.04 23.79
N ARG A 195 -3.99 -23.23 23.75
CA ARG A 195 -4.71 -24.51 23.93
C ARG A 195 -5.36 -24.59 25.30
N ALA A 196 -4.65 -24.22 26.37
CA ALA A 196 -5.16 -24.19 27.73
C ALA A 196 -6.32 -23.19 27.90
N PHE A 197 -6.20 -22.00 27.31
CA PHE A 197 -7.27 -20.99 27.31
C PHE A 197 -8.50 -21.50 26.55
N SER A 198 -8.29 -22.19 25.42
CA SER A 198 -9.37 -22.70 24.57
C SER A 198 -10.15 -23.86 25.20
N LYS A 199 -9.50 -24.68 26.04
CA LYS A 199 -10.11 -25.81 26.75
C LYS A 199 -11.20 -25.39 27.72
N ASN A 200 -11.00 -24.26 28.42
CA ASN A 200 -11.85 -23.84 29.54
C ASN A 200 -13.04 -22.94 29.14
N ILE A 201 -13.34 -22.84 27.85
CA ILE A 201 -14.39 -21.95 27.36
C ILE A 201 -15.75 -22.65 27.35
N ALA A 202 -16.69 -22.08 28.08
CA ALA A 202 -18.06 -22.57 28.14
C ALA A 202 -18.69 -22.62 26.74
N GLY A 203 -19.26 -23.79 26.38
CA GLY A 203 -19.95 -23.99 25.11
C GLY A 203 -19.07 -24.56 23.98
N TYR A 204 -17.77 -24.75 24.18
CA TYR A 204 -16.88 -25.37 23.19
C TYR A 204 -16.72 -26.88 23.33
N ASP A 205 -17.36 -27.50 24.33
CA ASP A 205 -17.33 -28.94 24.56
C ASP A 205 -17.73 -29.75 23.32
N HIS A 206 -18.67 -29.24 22.52
CA HIS A 206 -19.11 -29.88 21.29
C HIS A 206 -18.04 -29.87 20.18
N PHE A 207 -17.14 -28.87 20.15
CA PHE A 207 -16.00 -28.85 19.24
C PHE A 207 -14.96 -29.88 19.66
N TRP A 208 -14.64 -29.95 20.95
CA TRP A 208 -13.67 -30.93 21.47
C TRP A 208 -14.18 -32.37 21.38
N ALA A 209 -15.49 -32.59 21.52
CA ALA A 209 -16.11 -33.88 21.24
C ALA A 209 -15.98 -34.31 19.76
N ARG A 210 -15.89 -33.35 18.83
CA ARG A 210 -15.75 -33.61 17.39
C ARG A 210 -14.30 -33.80 16.95
N TYR A 211 -13.39 -32.97 17.46
CA TYR A 211 -12.00 -32.91 17.00
C TYR A 211 -11.01 -33.64 17.93
N GLY A 212 -11.33 -33.77 19.21
CA GLY A 212 -10.43 -34.29 20.24
C GLY A 212 -9.97 -33.23 21.24
N GLU A 213 -9.05 -33.60 22.12
CA GLU A 213 -8.47 -32.70 23.12
C GLU A 213 -7.59 -31.63 22.44
N PRO A 214 -7.67 -30.34 22.85
CA PRO A 214 -6.90 -29.25 22.25
C PRO A 214 -5.39 -29.47 22.24
N GLU A 215 -4.86 -30.19 23.24
CA GLU A 215 -3.44 -30.45 23.45
C GLU A 215 -2.80 -31.24 22.31
N THR A 216 -3.58 -32.04 21.57
CA THR A 216 -3.08 -32.84 20.44
C THR A 216 -3.49 -32.27 19.08
N LEU A 217 -4.06 -31.06 19.07
CA LEU A 217 -4.67 -30.46 17.89
C LEU A 217 -3.86 -29.26 17.39
N VAL A 218 -3.84 -29.11 16.07
CA VAL A 218 -3.23 -27.99 15.36
C VAL A 218 -4.19 -27.54 14.26
N SER A 219 -4.15 -26.26 13.90
CA SER A 219 -5.06 -25.68 12.90
C SER A 219 -4.39 -25.54 11.54
N ALA A 220 -3.09 -25.26 11.53
CA ALA A 220 -2.30 -25.10 10.34
C ALA A 220 -0.91 -25.70 10.52
N LEU A 221 -0.34 -26.22 9.44
CA LEU A 221 1.08 -26.56 9.37
C LEU A 221 1.73 -25.69 8.31
N LEU A 222 2.77 -24.98 8.70
CA LEU A 222 3.58 -24.19 7.79
C LEU A 222 4.84 -24.98 7.46
N VAL A 223 5.05 -25.23 6.17
CA VAL A 223 6.07 -26.15 5.66
C VAL A 223 7.05 -25.37 4.79
N GLN A 224 8.34 -25.49 5.13
CA GLN A 224 9.43 -25.02 4.31
C GLN A 224 9.95 -26.17 3.45
N VAL A 225 10.13 -25.93 2.16
CA VAL A 225 10.59 -26.94 1.20
C VAL A 225 11.88 -26.51 0.53
N GLU A 226 12.60 -27.48 -0.03
CA GLU A 226 13.75 -27.18 -0.87
C GLU A 226 13.33 -26.42 -2.13
N GLU A 227 14.19 -25.51 -2.58
CA GLU A 227 13.92 -24.65 -3.73
C GLU A 227 13.58 -25.49 -4.98
N GLY A 228 12.44 -25.21 -5.60
CA GLY A 228 11.96 -25.93 -6.78
C GLY A 228 11.22 -27.26 -6.50
N ARG A 229 11.10 -27.71 -5.25
CA ARG A 229 10.38 -28.96 -4.88
C ARG A 229 8.97 -28.75 -4.32
N SER A 230 8.54 -27.50 -4.13
CA SER A 230 7.22 -27.12 -3.61
C SER A 230 6.05 -27.88 -4.25
N ALA A 231 5.95 -27.90 -5.58
CA ALA A 231 4.84 -28.57 -6.28
C ALA A 231 4.82 -30.09 -6.04
N THR A 232 5.99 -30.73 -5.98
CA THR A 232 6.11 -32.18 -5.74
C THR A 232 5.74 -32.54 -4.31
N VAL A 233 6.25 -31.77 -3.34
CA VAL A 233 5.92 -31.94 -1.92
C VAL A 233 4.44 -31.68 -1.68
N ALA A 234 3.86 -30.63 -2.28
CA ALA A 234 2.45 -30.32 -2.16
C ALA A 234 1.55 -31.47 -2.68
N TYR A 235 1.95 -32.07 -3.81
CA TYR A 235 1.30 -33.26 -4.34
C TYR A 235 1.43 -34.49 -3.43
N GLN A 236 2.57 -34.68 -2.77
CA GLN A 236 2.75 -35.77 -1.83
C GLN A 236 1.91 -35.59 -0.55
N ILE A 237 1.87 -34.37 0.00
CA ILE A 237 1.04 -34.04 1.17
C ILE A 237 -0.44 -34.26 0.88
N SER A 238 -0.92 -33.83 -0.30
CA SER A 238 -2.34 -34.01 -0.66
C SER A 238 -2.75 -35.49 -0.80
N ARG A 239 -1.79 -36.41 -0.99
CA ARG A 239 -2.03 -37.86 -1.00
C ARG A 239 -2.06 -38.49 0.40
N LEU A 240 -1.54 -37.84 1.43
CA LEU A 240 -1.49 -38.38 2.80
C LEU A 240 -2.85 -38.38 3.49
N GLY A 241 -3.82 -37.58 3.03
CA GLY A 241 -5.14 -37.57 3.64
C GLY A 241 -6.05 -36.44 3.17
N LYS A 242 -7.08 -36.16 3.98
CA LYS A 242 -8.05 -35.08 3.75
C LYS A 242 -7.49 -33.73 4.22
N PHE A 243 -6.43 -33.29 3.57
CA PHE A 243 -5.82 -31.98 3.81
C PHE A 243 -5.91 -31.12 2.55
N LYS A 244 -6.09 -29.82 2.76
CA LYS A 244 -5.93 -28.82 1.72
C LYS A 244 -4.51 -28.30 1.81
N VAL A 245 -3.83 -28.29 0.68
CA VAL A 245 -2.45 -27.85 0.56
C VAL A 245 -2.44 -26.60 -0.29
N ILE A 246 -2.08 -25.48 0.30
CA ILE A 246 -2.04 -24.19 -0.38
C ILE A 246 -0.59 -23.83 -0.59
N GLU A 247 -0.18 -23.76 -1.85
CA GLU A 247 1.15 -23.30 -2.22
C GLU A 247 1.19 -21.78 -2.21
N GLN A 248 2.12 -21.21 -1.45
CA GLN A 248 2.34 -19.77 -1.38
C GLN A 248 2.61 -19.20 -2.78
N SER A 249 3.46 -19.86 -3.57
CA SER A 249 3.84 -19.42 -4.92
C SER A 249 2.64 -19.27 -5.87
N SER A 250 1.64 -20.14 -5.74
CA SER A 250 0.45 -20.15 -6.60
C SER A 250 -0.49 -19.00 -6.28
N VAL A 251 -0.74 -18.72 -5.00
CA VAL A 251 -1.63 -17.61 -4.60
C VAL A 251 -0.97 -16.25 -4.79
N PHE A 252 0.35 -16.13 -4.55
CA PHE A 252 1.07 -14.90 -4.90
C PHE A 252 1.06 -14.64 -6.41
N LYS A 253 1.18 -15.67 -7.25
CA LYS A 253 1.06 -15.52 -8.72
C LYS A 253 -0.34 -15.08 -9.13
N GLU A 254 -1.39 -15.63 -8.52
CA GLU A 254 -2.77 -15.24 -8.80
C GLU A 254 -3.04 -13.78 -8.40
N ILE A 255 -2.66 -13.38 -7.19
CA ILE A 255 -2.77 -12.00 -6.73
C ILE A 255 -1.93 -11.07 -7.60
N GLN A 256 -0.68 -11.45 -7.93
CA GLN A 256 0.17 -10.68 -8.82
C GLN A 256 -0.48 -10.51 -10.19
N GLY A 257 -1.12 -11.55 -10.73
CA GLY A 257 -1.85 -11.50 -11.99
C GLY A 257 -3.06 -10.55 -11.94
N GLN A 258 -3.88 -10.63 -10.89
CA GLN A 258 -5.01 -9.71 -10.69
C GLN A 258 -4.53 -8.25 -10.52
N MET A 259 -3.49 -8.03 -9.70
CA MET A 259 -2.91 -6.70 -9.47
C MET A 259 -2.20 -6.16 -10.71
N GLN A 260 -1.64 -7.01 -11.57
CA GLN A 260 -1.02 -6.59 -12.82
C GLN A 260 -2.03 -5.92 -13.76
N VAL A 261 -3.27 -6.43 -13.83
CA VAL A 261 -4.34 -5.80 -14.63
C VAL A 261 -4.69 -4.42 -14.06
N VAL A 262 -4.85 -4.32 -12.74
CA VAL A 262 -5.13 -3.04 -12.06
C VAL A 262 -3.99 -2.05 -12.30
N PHE A 263 -2.73 -2.47 -12.14
CA PHE A 263 -1.56 -1.64 -12.39
C PHE A 263 -1.43 -1.23 -13.86
N LEU A 264 -1.82 -2.08 -14.81
CA LEU A 264 -1.83 -1.72 -16.22
C LEU A 264 -2.84 -0.60 -16.50
N ILE A 265 -4.06 -0.71 -15.95
CA ILE A 265 -5.08 0.33 -16.08
C ILE A 265 -4.59 1.63 -15.42
N MET A 266 -4.03 1.52 -14.23
CA MET A 266 -3.50 2.64 -13.45
C MET A 266 -2.38 3.38 -14.18
N LEU A 267 -1.45 2.63 -14.78
CA LEU A 267 -0.37 3.16 -15.61
C LEU A 267 -0.92 3.81 -16.89
N GLY A 268 -1.92 3.19 -17.53
CA GLY A 268 -2.64 3.78 -18.67
C GLY A 268 -3.29 5.12 -18.32
N CYS A 269 -4.01 5.19 -17.21
CA CYS A 269 -4.59 6.43 -16.68
C CYS A 269 -3.52 7.48 -16.39
N GLY A 270 -2.39 7.08 -15.78
CA GLY A 270 -1.25 7.97 -15.53
C GLY A 270 -0.68 8.58 -16.81
N ILE A 271 -0.46 7.76 -17.84
CA ILE A 271 0.01 8.24 -19.16
C ILE A 271 -0.99 9.21 -19.79
N LEU A 272 -2.28 8.87 -19.77
CA LEU A 272 -3.33 9.75 -20.30
C LEU A 272 -3.39 11.09 -19.57
N LEU A 273 -3.22 11.10 -18.25
CA LEU A 273 -3.16 12.33 -17.45
C LEU A 273 -1.94 13.19 -17.81
N VAL A 274 -0.78 12.57 -18.04
CA VAL A 274 0.42 13.28 -18.49
C VAL A 274 0.20 13.89 -19.87
N LEU A 275 -0.35 13.11 -20.83
CA LEU A 275 -0.68 13.61 -22.17
C LEU A 275 -1.68 14.76 -22.12
N ALA A 276 -2.76 14.62 -21.35
CA ALA A 276 -3.74 15.67 -21.15
C ALA A 276 -3.11 16.95 -20.56
N SER A 277 -2.21 16.80 -19.59
CA SER A 277 -1.48 17.92 -18.99
C SER A 277 -0.57 18.63 -20.00
N ILE A 278 0.09 17.88 -20.88
CA ILE A 278 0.88 18.43 -21.99
C ILE A 278 -0.01 19.29 -22.90
N PHE A 279 -1.09 18.73 -23.43
CA PHE A 279 -2.02 19.46 -24.32
C PHE A 279 -2.61 20.70 -23.65
N GLN A 280 -2.98 20.60 -22.38
CA GLN A 280 -3.54 21.70 -21.62
C GLN A 280 -2.54 22.85 -21.42
N LEU A 281 -1.31 22.55 -21.01
CA LEU A 281 -0.27 23.58 -20.84
C LEU A 281 0.11 24.22 -22.18
N PHE A 282 0.24 23.42 -23.24
CA PHE A 282 0.50 23.93 -24.58
C PHE A 282 -0.59 24.89 -25.06
N GLY A 283 -1.86 24.46 -25.01
CA GLY A 283 -2.99 25.28 -25.43
C GLY A 283 -3.06 26.59 -24.64
N ARG A 284 -2.79 26.52 -23.33
CA ARG A 284 -2.76 27.69 -22.47
C ARG A 284 -1.67 28.69 -22.87
N PHE A 285 -0.43 28.24 -23.01
CA PHE A 285 0.68 29.16 -23.30
C PHE A 285 0.58 29.72 -24.72
N LEU A 286 0.01 28.98 -25.67
CA LEU A 286 -0.33 29.51 -26.99
C LEU A 286 -1.36 30.64 -26.91
N SER A 287 -2.49 30.39 -26.22
CA SER A 287 -3.53 31.40 -26.01
C SER A 287 -2.96 32.64 -25.30
N MET A 288 -2.13 32.44 -24.27
CA MET A 288 -1.47 33.54 -23.57
C MET A 288 -0.58 34.39 -24.51
N ALA A 289 0.14 33.76 -25.44
CA ALA A 289 0.96 34.48 -26.40
C ALA A 289 0.13 35.22 -27.45
N TRP A 290 -1.03 34.68 -27.86
CA TRP A 290 -1.93 35.32 -28.82
C TRP A 290 -2.72 36.48 -28.23
N ASP A 291 -3.34 36.28 -27.07
CA ASP A 291 -4.13 37.31 -26.37
C ASP A 291 -3.30 38.51 -25.90
N ARG A 292 -1.97 38.41 -25.97
CA ARG A 292 -1.01 39.44 -25.53
C ARG A 292 -0.15 39.98 -26.66
N LYS A 293 -0.44 39.66 -27.93
CA LYS A 293 0.36 40.18 -29.05
C LYS A 293 0.42 41.71 -29.08
N SER A 294 -0.70 42.39 -28.82
CA SER A 294 -0.78 43.86 -28.77
C SER A 294 0.02 44.42 -27.60
N GLU A 295 -0.15 43.87 -26.41
CA GLU A 295 0.56 44.28 -25.18
C GLU A 295 2.08 44.06 -25.31
N LEU A 296 2.50 42.90 -25.84
CA LEU A 296 3.90 42.59 -26.13
C LEU A 296 4.48 43.50 -27.22
N GLY A 297 3.67 43.85 -28.24
CA GLY A 297 4.01 44.83 -29.26
C GLY A 297 4.29 46.22 -28.68
N LEU A 298 3.46 46.67 -27.73
CA LEU A 298 3.65 47.93 -27.02
C LEU A 298 4.94 47.92 -26.19
N TYR A 299 5.23 46.84 -25.46
CA TYR A 299 6.50 46.71 -24.74
C TYR A 299 7.71 46.80 -25.69
N ARG A 300 7.62 46.21 -26.90
CA ARG A 300 8.69 46.34 -27.91
C ARG A 300 8.81 47.77 -28.45
N ALA A 301 7.69 48.47 -28.66
CA ALA A 301 7.70 49.86 -29.09
C ALA A 301 8.33 50.79 -28.03
N LEU A 302 8.15 50.48 -26.75
CA LEU A 302 8.79 51.17 -25.61
C LEU A 302 10.26 50.77 -25.40
N GLY A 303 10.84 49.92 -26.26
CA GLY A 303 12.26 49.56 -26.23
C GLY A 303 12.59 48.23 -25.53
N ALA A 304 11.60 47.42 -25.15
CA ALA A 304 11.88 46.11 -24.55
C ALA A 304 12.52 45.14 -25.57
N THR A 305 13.57 44.44 -25.14
CA THR A 305 14.27 43.48 -26.01
C THR A 305 13.49 42.17 -26.16
N LYS A 306 13.81 41.37 -27.19
CA LYS A 306 13.23 40.02 -27.35
C LYS A 306 13.51 39.14 -26.13
N GLN A 307 14.64 39.33 -25.47
CA GLN A 307 15.02 38.57 -24.27
C GLN A 307 14.16 38.98 -23.06
N ASP A 308 13.82 40.26 -22.91
CA ASP A 308 12.97 40.73 -21.82
C ASP A 308 11.56 40.15 -21.90
N LEU A 309 10.98 40.12 -23.11
CA LEU A 309 9.67 39.49 -23.33
C LEU A 309 9.72 37.97 -23.08
N ARG A 310 10.80 37.30 -23.49
CA ARG A 310 10.98 35.86 -23.23
C ARG A 310 11.08 35.57 -21.74
N ARG A 311 11.84 36.36 -20.99
CA ARG A 311 11.95 36.24 -19.52
C ARG A 311 10.63 36.51 -18.80
N LEU A 312 9.83 37.45 -19.32
CA LEU A 312 8.49 37.74 -18.77
C LEU A 312 7.57 36.51 -18.88
N ILE A 313 7.46 35.93 -20.08
CA ILE A 313 6.59 34.77 -20.35
C ILE A 313 7.10 33.53 -19.60
N ALA A 314 8.41 33.27 -19.64
CA ALA A 314 9.00 32.14 -18.92
C ALA A 314 8.82 32.29 -17.39
N GLY A 315 8.93 33.51 -16.86
CA GLY A 315 8.72 33.77 -15.43
C GLY A 315 7.26 33.59 -14.99
N GLU A 316 6.29 34.00 -15.81
CA GLU A 316 4.87 33.72 -15.56
C GLU A 316 4.58 32.21 -15.57
N ALA A 317 5.06 31.52 -16.59
CA ALA A 317 4.89 30.07 -16.71
C ALA A 317 5.49 29.33 -15.51
N LEU A 318 6.73 29.68 -15.13
CA LEU A 318 7.44 29.06 -14.02
C LEU A 318 6.73 29.30 -12.69
N LEU A 319 6.21 30.50 -12.42
CA LEU A 319 5.45 30.75 -11.18
C LEU A 319 4.14 29.98 -11.13
N LEU A 320 3.42 29.89 -12.26
CA LEU A 320 2.17 29.14 -12.34
C LEU A 320 2.41 27.64 -12.14
N THR A 321 3.42 27.08 -12.80
CA THR A 321 3.73 25.65 -12.68
C THR A 321 4.34 25.31 -11.33
N ALA A 322 5.29 26.10 -10.82
CA ALA A 322 5.83 25.89 -9.49
C ALA A 322 4.76 25.97 -8.40
N GLY A 323 3.86 26.96 -8.48
CA GLY A 323 2.76 27.07 -7.54
C GLY A 323 1.75 25.92 -7.65
N GLY A 324 1.43 25.49 -8.87
CA GLY A 324 0.57 24.32 -9.11
C GLY A 324 1.18 23.02 -8.61
N ILE A 325 2.49 22.81 -8.79
CA ILE A 325 3.21 21.64 -8.27
C ILE A 325 3.19 21.65 -6.75
N LEU A 326 3.50 22.78 -6.10
CA LEU A 326 3.50 22.88 -4.64
C LEU A 326 2.12 22.57 -4.04
N LEU A 327 1.06 23.17 -4.60
CA LEU A 327 -0.31 22.88 -4.17
C LEU A 327 -0.71 21.44 -4.49
N GLY A 328 -0.27 20.89 -5.63
CA GLY A 328 -0.56 19.53 -6.05
C GLY A 328 0.10 18.49 -5.14
N LEU A 329 1.34 18.73 -4.70
CA LEU A 329 2.02 17.88 -3.73
C LEU A 329 1.33 17.91 -2.37
N ALA A 330 0.91 19.09 -1.90
CA ALA A 330 0.17 19.24 -0.65
C ALA A 330 -1.20 18.53 -0.73
N ALA A 331 -1.95 18.75 -1.81
CA ALA A 331 -3.25 18.12 -2.04
C ALA A 331 -3.11 16.60 -2.21
N GLY A 332 -2.10 16.12 -2.94
CA GLY A 332 -1.81 14.70 -3.12
C GLY A 332 -1.41 14.01 -1.81
N GLY A 333 -0.65 14.69 -0.94
CA GLY A 333 -0.37 14.21 0.42
C GLY A 333 -1.61 14.12 1.30
N GLY A 334 -2.55 15.07 1.16
CA GLY A 334 -3.86 15.00 1.81
C GLY A 334 -4.72 13.85 1.28
N LEU A 335 -4.75 13.67 -0.04
CA LEU A 335 -5.45 12.58 -0.71
C LEU A 335 -4.88 11.22 -0.29
N TYR A 336 -3.56 11.12 -0.15
CA TYR A 336 -2.88 9.95 0.37
C TYR A 336 -3.37 9.57 1.77
N ARG A 337 -3.44 10.53 2.70
CA ARG A 337 -3.95 10.25 4.06
C ARG A 337 -5.41 9.79 4.04
N LEU A 338 -6.23 10.37 3.17
CA LEU A 338 -7.62 9.95 3.02
C LEU A 338 -7.71 8.50 2.51
N ILE A 339 -6.92 8.17 1.48
CA ILE A 339 -6.85 6.82 0.90
C ILE A 339 -6.33 5.82 1.94
N LEU A 340 -5.28 6.17 2.69
CA LEU A 340 -4.75 5.35 3.78
C LEU A 340 -5.83 5.00 4.80
N ASN A 341 -6.53 6.01 5.32
CA ASN A 341 -7.56 5.79 6.33
C ASN A 341 -8.67 4.88 5.79
N LEU A 342 -9.08 5.07 4.54
CA LEU A 342 -10.09 4.21 3.90
C LEU A 342 -9.59 2.77 3.71
N LEU A 343 -8.35 2.59 3.27
CA LEU A 343 -7.77 1.25 3.04
C LEU A 343 -7.48 0.51 4.35
N GLN A 344 -7.03 1.21 5.39
CA GLN A 344 -6.78 0.63 6.71
C GLN A 344 -8.06 0.11 7.37
N THR A 345 -9.21 0.77 7.14
CA THR A 345 -10.49 0.25 7.64
C THR A 345 -10.95 -1.05 6.96
N GLN A 346 -10.46 -1.33 5.76
CA GLN A 346 -10.94 -2.45 4.96
C GLN A 346 -10.11 -3.73 5.12
N SER A 347 -8.93 -3.71 5.75
CA SER A 347 -8.04 -4.87 6.08
C SER A 347 -7.65 -5.82 4.93
N THR A 348 -8.23 -5.68 3.74
CA THR A 348 -8.14 -6.63 2.62
C THR A 348 -6.97 -6.34 1.68
N PHE A 349 -6.27 -5.21 1.85
CA PHE A 349 -5.19 -4.80 0.96
C PHE A 349 -3.83 -4.76 1.66
N PRO A 350 -2.82 -5.51 1.16
CA PRO A 350 -1.45 -5.42 1.61
C PRO A 350 -0.86 -4.10 1.11
N PHE A 351 -1.10 -3.03 1.86
CA PHE A 351 -0.60 -1.70 1.57
C PHE A 351 0.43 -1.32 2.64
N ARG A 352 1.66 -1.02 2.23
CA ARG A 352 2.66 -0.41 3.10
C ARG A 352 2.94 1.00 2.62
N ALA A 353 3.03 1.98 3.52
CA ALA A 353 3.46 3.30 3.11
C ALA A 353 4.86 3.23 2.48
N PRO A 354 5.07 3.74 1.26
CA PRO A 354 6.38 3.71 0.62
C PRO A 354 7.40 4.41 1.50
N GLY A 355 8.60 3.82 1.59
CA GLY A 355 9.69 4.37 2.40
C GLY A 355 10.00 5.85 2.10
N GLY A 356 10.58 6.55 3.08
CA GLY A 356 11.00 7.96 2.90
C GLY A 356 11.81 8.23 1.62
N PRO A 357 12.82 7.39 1.27
CA PRO A 357 13.59 7.58 0.04
C PRO A 357 12.79 7.40 -1.25
N THR A 358 11.87 6.42 -1.32
CA THR A 358 11.06 6.16 -2.51
C THR A 358 10.04 7.28 -2.74
N LEU A 359 9.45 7.81 -1.66
CA LEU A 359 8.62 9.02 -1.71
C LEU A 359 9.38 10.23 -2.23
N VAL A 360 10.58 10.50 -1.70
CA VAL A 360 11.39 11.64 -2.16
C VAL A 360 11.76 11.51 -3.63
N ALA A 361 12.12 10.31 -4.07
CA ALA A 361 12.40 10.03 -5.49
C ALA A 361 11.16 10.25 -6.37
N GLY A 362 9.98 9.81 -5.94
CA GLY A 362 8.71 10.01 -6.65
C GLY A 362 8.33 11.49 -6.77
N VAL A 363 8.42 12.24 -5.67
CA VAL A 363 8.17 13.69 -5.66
C VAL A 363 9.14 14.41 -6.58
N PHE A 364 10.44 14.09 -6.49
CA PHE A 364 11.46 14.66 -7.37
C PHE A 364 11.17 14.34 -8.85
N GLY A 365 10.81 13.10 -9.16
CA GLY A 365 10.41 12.67 -10.50
C GLY A 365 9.23 13.48 -11.05
N LEU A 366 8.19 13.71 -10.25
CA LEU A 366 7.03 14.53 -10.64
C LEU A 366 7.40 16.00 -10.86
N VAL A 367 8.23 16.58 -9.98
CA VAL A 367 8.72 17.95 -10.13
C VAL A 367 9.51 18.09 -11.45
N CYS A 368 10.41 17.15 -11.74
CA CYS A 368 11.18 17.12 -12.98
C CYS A 368 10.26 16.95 -14.21
N LEU A 369 9.30 16.04 -14.15
CA LEU A 369 8.36 15.77 -15.24
C LEU A 369 7.54 17.03 -15.58
N PHE A 370 6.89 17.66 -14.61
CA PHE A 370 6.07 18.85 -14.86
C PHE A 370 6.92 20.08 -15.23
N SER A 371 8.13 20.19 -14.69
CA SER A 371 9.08 21.23 -15.10
C SER A 371 9.50 21.05 -16.57
N LEU A 372 9.74 19.82 -17.01
CA LEU A 372 10.07 19.51 -18.39
C LEU A 372 8.89 19.77 -19.33
N ILE A 373 7.68 19.35 -18.95
CA ILE A 373 6.45 19.62 -19.71
C ILE A 373 6.25 21.13 -19.83
N SER A 374 6.40 21.89 -18.74
CA SER A 374 6.29 23.35 -18.73
C SER A 374 7.32 23.98 -19.66
N PHE A 375 8.58 23.52 -19.61
CA PHE A 375 9.65 24.04 -20.46
C PHE A 375 9.35 23.81 -21.95
N ILE A 376 8.93 22.59 -22.30
CA ILE A 376 8.55 22.21 -23.66
C ILE A 376 7.35 23.04 -24.13
N ALA A 377 6.31 23.17 -23.30
CA ALA A 377 5.10 23.93 -23.65
C ALA A 377 5.35 25.42 -23.87
N VAL A 378 6.32 26.01 -23.15
CA VAL A 378 6.71 27.42 -23.27
C VAL A 378 7.65 27.67 -24.45
N SER A 379 8.41 26.67 -24.89
CA SER A 379 9.39 26.84 -25.97
C SER A 379 8.79 27.36 -27.29
N VAL A 380 7.60 26.86 -27.68
CA VAL A 380 6.88 27.25 -28.89
C VAL A 380 6.46 28.73 -28.86
N PRO A 381 5.72 29.23 -27.85
CA PRO A 381 5.34 30.64 -27.79
C PRO A 381 6.56 31.57 -27.68
N LEU A 382 7.63 31.20 -26.98
CA LEU A 382 8.87 32.00 -26.94
C LEU A 382 9.52 32.19 -28.32
N GLY A 383 9.37 31.20 -29.21
CA GLY A 383 9.78 31.29 -30.61
C GLY A 383 8.92 32.27 -31.40
N GLN A 384 7.60 32.27 -31.19
CA GLN A 384 6.66 33.17 -31.89
C GLN A 384 6.85 34.63 -31.48
N VAL A 385 7.12 34.90 -30.20
CA VAL A 385 7.30 36.27 -29.66
C VAL A 385 8.50 36.98 -30.29
N GLY A 386 9.53 36.23 -30.67
CA GLY A 386 10.69 36.78 -31.38
C GLY A 386 10.41 37.28 -32.79
N LYS A 387 9.27 36.90 -33.38
CA LYS A 387 8.81 37.26 -34.73
C LYS A 387 7.75 38.38 -34.73
N ILE A 388 7.43 38.95 -33.57
CA ILE A 388 6.48 40.06 -33.49
C ILE A 388 7.15 41.33 -33.98
N ASP A 389 6.71 41.83 -35.14
CA ASP A 389 7.07 43.14 -35.67
C ASP A 389 6.21 44.23 -35.02
N PRO A 390 6.84 45.25 -34.40
CA PRO A 390 6.11 46.29 -33.66
C PRO A 390 5.11 47.07 -34.51
N SER A 391 5.47 47.33 -35.78
CA SER A 391 4.62 48.07 -36.72
C SER A 391 3.33 47.32 -37.04
N LEU A 392 3.43 46.01 -37.34
CA LEU A 392 2.28 45.15 -37.65
C LEU A 392 1.40 44.87 -36.42
N ALA A 393 2.00 44.78 -35.24
CA ALA A 393 1.26 44.54 -33.99
C ALA A 393 0.39 45.74 -33.59
N ILE A 394 0.82 46.97 -33.90
CA ILE A 394 0.05 48.20 -33.65
C ILE A 394 -0.99 48.42 -34.75
N GLN A 395 -0.67 48.10 -36.00
CA GLN A 395 -1.58 48.27 -37.14
C GLN A 395 -2.77 47.29 -37.11
N ARG A 396 -2.61 46.13 -36.45
CA ARG A 396 -3.69 45.17 -36.15
C ARG A 396 -4.43 45.47 -34.84
N GLY A 397 -4.17 46.60 -34.20
CA GLY A 397 -4.97 47.07 -33.07
C GLY A 397 -6.37 47.44 -33.53
N ASP A 398 -7.26 46.44 -33.64
CA ASP A 398 -8.65 46.67 -33.27
C ASP A 398 -8.61 47.14 -31.81
N ILE A 399 -8.80 48.44 -31.68
CA ILE A 399 -9.15 49.08 -30.44
C ILE A 399 -10.61 48.69 -30.22
N ASP A 400 -10.86 47.64 -29.47
CA ASP A 400 -12.11 47.38 -28.75
C ASP A 400 -11.79 46.83 -27.36
#